data_AF-A0A7J5XUV3-F1
#
_entry.id   AF-A0A7J5XUV3-F1
#
_cell.length_a   1.000
_cell.length_b   1.000
_cell.length_c   1.000
_cell.angle_alpha   90.00
_cell.angle_beta   90.00
_cell.angle_gamma   90.00
#
_symmetry.space_group_name_H-M   'P 1'
#
loop_
_entity.id
_entity.type
_entity.pdbx_description
1 polymer ?
#
loop_
_entity_poly.entity_id
_entity_poly.type
_entity_poly.pdbx_seq_one_letter_code
_entity_poly.pdbx_strand_id
1 'polypeptide(L)'
;MAPSHALRCCKRALNWIPVLFINLVVGWSYYAYVVELCVYTIPNNPERISYLVLFHIFFTMFIWSYWKTIWSKPESPSKAFCLPRAEKELFEREEQAETQQEILKKVAKNLPVYTRTAGGAVRYCDHCQVIKPDRCHHCSTCEMVNNCVGFSNYKYFVLFLTYAALYCVVICATVIQYFLKFWTKVLPDTHAKFHVLFLFFVAALFFVSVLSLLGYHLWLVGKNRTTIEAFRAPVFANGPDKNGFSLGFKRNAAEVFGDQGKYWMFPVSSNLADGKPDPCVHGNNIQHTAEDSKENIEGGQTDSVKVENEQ
;
A
#
# COMPACT_ATOMS: atom_id res chain seq x y z
N MET A 1 -2.67 32.77 -12.89
CA MET A 1 -1.43 32.70 -13.70
C MET A 1 -0.92 31.26 -13.70
N ALA A 2 -0.98 30.57 -14.84
CA ALA A 2 -0.43 29.22 -14.95
C ALA A 2 1.10 29.28 -14.83
N PRO A 3 1.75 28.41 -14.04
CA PRO A 3 3.21 28.37 -13.99
C PRO A 3 3.75 28.09 -15.39
N SER A 4 4.78 28.84 -15.78
CA SER A 4 5.47 28.66 -17.06
C SER A 4 5.83 27.19 -17.25
N HIS A 5 5.75 26.70 -18.47
CA HIS A 5 6.05 25.30 -18.80
C HIS A 5 7.39 24.84 -18.20
N ALA A 6 8.39 25.72 -18.17
CA ALA A 6 9.69 25.52 -17.52
C ALA A 6 9.57 25.22 -16.01
N LEU A 7 8.70 25.92 -15.28
CA LEU A 7 8.48 25.69 -13.84
C LEU A 7 7.84 24.31 -13.57
N ARG A 8 6.96 23.85 -14.46
CA ARG A 8 6.37 22.50 -14.40
C ARG A 8 7.40 21.41 -14.70
N CYS A 9 8.24 21.60 -15.71
CA CYS A 9 9.35 20.69 -16.01
C CYS A 9 10.37 20.61 -14.87
N CYS A 10 10.77 21.76 -14.30
CA CYS A 10 11.71 21.81 -13.18
C CYS A 10 11.14 21.11 -11.94
N LYS A 11 9.88 21.38 -11.58
CA LYS A 11 9.21 20.66 -10.48
C LYS A 11 9.17 19.15 -10.72
N ARG A 12 8.83 18.71 -11.94
CA ARG A 12 8.82 17.29 -12.29
C ARG A 12 10.19 16.64 -12.15
N ALA A 13 11.27 17.34 -12.52
CA ALA A 13 12.64 16.84 -12.35
C ALA A 13 13.04 16.73 -10.86
N LEU A 14 12.71 17.74 -10.04
CA LEU A 14 12.99 17.72 -8.59
C LEU A 14 12.33 16.54 -7.89
N ASN A 15 11.15 16.11 -8.34
CA ASN A 15 10.44 14.99 -7.74
C ASN A 15 11.09 13.62 -7.99
N TRP A 16 12.02 13.53 -8.96
CA TRP A 16 12.87 12.36 -9.16
C TRP A 16 14.08 12.30 -8.24
N ILE A 17 14.43 13.36 -7.52
CA ILE A 17 15.58 13.36 -6.62
C ILE A 17 15.53 12.22 -5.59
N PRO A 18 14.41 11.96 -4.87
CA PRO A 18 14.37 10.85 -3.92
C PRO A 18 14.56 9.49 -4.60
N VAL A 19 14.00 9.31 -5.80
CA VAL A 19 14.13 8.05 -6.55
C VAL A 19 15.58 7.86 -7.01
N LEU A 20 16.22 8.89 -7.55
CA LEU A 20 17.62 8.85 -7.96
C LEU A 20 18.55 8.59 -6.77
N PHE A 21 18.29 9.24 -5.62
CA PHE A 21 19.06 9.03 -4.40
C PHE A 21 18.98 7.57 -3.93
N ILE A 22 17.78 6.98 -3.86
CA ILE A 22 17.62 5.57 -3.47
C ILE A 22 18.34 4.65 -4.46
N ASN A 23 18.22 4.87 -5.77
CA ASN A 23 18.94 4.07 -6.77
C ASN A 23 20.46 4.18 -6.62
N LEU A 24 20.98 5.36 -6.30
CA LEU A 24 22.42 5.57 -6.07
C LEU A 24 22.89 4.79 -4.83
N VAL A 25 22.17 4.89 -3.71
CA VAL A 25 22.51 4.15 -2.48
C VAL A 25 22.46 2.64 -2.72
N VAL A 26 21.43 2.15 -3.42
CA VAL A 26 21.26 0.74 -3.75
C VAL A 26 22.31 0.22 -4.73
N GLY A 27 22.68 1.03 -5.73
CA GLY A 27 23.76 0.70 -6.67
C GLY A 27 25.11 0.62 -5.97
N TRP A 28 25.40 1.58 -5.09
CA TRP A 28 26.59 1.55 -4.25
C TRP A 28 26.60 0.36 -3.28
N SER A 29 25.47 0.03 -2.65
CA SER A 29 25.40 -1.11 -1.73
C SER A 29 25.61 -2.44 -2.46
N TYR A 30 25.12 -2.56 -3.70
CA TYR A 30 25.42 -3.70 -4.57
C TYR A 30 26.92 -3.83 -4.83
N TYR A 31 27.58 -2.73 -5.25
CA TYR A 31 29.03 -2.71 -5.45
C TYR A 31 29.79 -3.09 -4.18
N ALA A 32 29.49 -2.45 -3.05
CA ALA A 32 30.17 -2.68 -1.78
C ALA A 32 29.99 -4.13 -1.29
N TYR A 33 28.79 -4.71 -1.46
CA TYR A 33 28.54 -6.09 -1.03
C TYR A 33 29.17 -7.12 -1.96
N VAL A 34 28.97 -6.99 -3.27
CA VAL A 34 29.41 -8.00 -4.24
C VAL A 34 30.91 -7.92 -4.48
N VAL A 35 31.46 -6.72 -4.68
CA VAL A 35 32.85 -6.53 -5.06
C VAL A 35 33.74 -6.44 -3.82
N GLU A 36 33.51 -5.44 -2.97
CA GLU A 36 34.40 -5.17 -1.82
C GLU A 36 34.33 -6.28 -0.77
N LEU A 37 33.13 -6.71 -0.40
CA LEU A 37 32.97 -7.79 0.56
C LEU A 37 33.18 -9.17 -0.10
N CYS A 38 32.30 -9.61 -0.98
CA CYS A 38 32.31 -11.00 -1.44
C CYS A 38 33.55 -11.37 -2.28
N VAL A 39 34.00 -10.51 -3.20
CA VAL A 39 35.15 -10.81 -4.07
C VAL A 39 36.47 -10.54 -3.36
N TYR A 40 36.66 -9.35 -2.77
CA TYR A 40 37.95 -8.95 -2.19
C TYR A 40 38.16 -9.37 -0.74
N THR A 41 37.11 -9.43 0.08
CA THR A 41 37.27 -9.67 1.54
C THR A 41 37.08 -11.14 1.93
N ILE A 42 36.14 -11.86 1.31
CA ILE A 42 35.82 -13.26 1.68
C ILE A 42 36.72 -14.23 0.92
N PRO A 43 37.68 -14.93 1.54
CA PRO A 43 38.54 -15.89 0.84
C PRO A 43 37.86 -17.25 0.63
N ASN A 44 36.88 -17.60 1.47
CA ASN A 44 36.23 -18.91 1.47
C ASN A 44 35.17 -19.00 0.35
N ASN A 45 35.39 -19.87 -0.64
CA ASN A 45 34.53 -20.01 -1.81
C ASN A 45 33.10 -20.46 -1.47
N PRO A 46 32.85 -21.54 -0.70
CA PRO A 46 31.51 -21.91 -0.24
C PRO A 46 30.74 -20.77 0.44
N GLU A 47 31.39 -20.05 1.36
CA GLU A 47 30.78 -18.91 2.07
C GLU A 47 30.43 -17.78 1.10
N ARG A 48 31.37 -17.41 0.22
CA ARG A 48 31.19 -16.40 -0.82
C ARG A 48 30.00 -16.72 -1.73
N ILE A 49 29.92 -17.95 -2.23
CA ILE A 49 28.82 -18.39 -3.11
C ILE A 49 27.49 -18.32 -2.37
N SER A 50 27.43 -18.81 -1.13
CA SER A 50 26.22 -18.78 -0.30
C SER A 50 25.71 -17.34 -0.11
N TYR A 51 26.59 -16.41 0.23
CA TYR A 51 26.24 -15.00 0.43
C TYR A 51 25.82 -14.31 -0.86
N LEU A 52 26.51 -14.58 -1.97
CA LEU A 52 26.12 -14.04 -3.27
C LEU A 52 24.73 -14.52 -3.69
N VAL A 53 24.43 -15.81 -3.56
CA VAL A 53 23.10 -16.37 -3.88
C VAL A 53 22.02 -15.73 -3.02
N LEU A 54 22.20 -15.72 -1.70
CA LEU A 54 21.24 -15.14 -0.76
C LEU A 54 21.00 -13.66 -1.05
N PHE A 55 22.06 -12.90 -1.24
CA PHE A 55 22.01 -11.47 -1.54
C PHE A 55 21.24 -11.20 -2.84
N HIS A 56 21.51 -11.94 -3.92
CA HIS A 56 20.84 -11.71 -5.21
C HIS A 56 19.35 -12.05 -5.18
N ILE A 57 18.94 -13.06 -4.40
CA ILE A 57 17.51 -13.39 -4.21
C ILE A 57 16.77 -12.20 -3.61
N PHE A 58 17.25 -11.67 -2.48
CA PHE A 58 16.60 -10.54 -1.80
C PHE A 58 16.75 -9.23 -2.58
N PHE A 59 17.90 -8.99 -3.21
CA PHE A 59 18.13 -7.83 -4.07
C PHE A 59 17.15 -7.81 -5.25
N THR A 60 16.96 -8.95 -5.92
CA THR A 60 16.03 -9.05 -7.06
C THR A 60 14.59 -8.76 -6.63
N MET A 61 14.14 -9.36 -5.52
CA MET A 61 12.78 -9.11 -5.00
C MET A 61 12.59 -7.67 -4.53
N PHE A 62 13.61 -7.07 -3.91
CA PHE A 62 13.62 -5.67 -3.50
C PHE A 62 13.50 -4.74 -4.72
N ILE A 63 14.35 -4.90 -5.74
CA ILE A 63 14.33 -4.09 -6.97
C ILE A 63 12.99 -4.26 -7.70
N TRP A 64 12.50 -5.49 -7.82
CA TRP A 64 11.25 -5.78 -8.53
C TRP A 64 10.05 -5.11 -7.84
N SER A 65 9.92 -5.25 -6.52
CA SER A 65 8.86 -4.60 -5.74
C SER A 65 8.99 -3.07 -5.71
N TYR A 66 10.20 -2.54 -5.63
CA TYR A 66 10.49 -1.10 -5.70
C TYR A 66 10.00 -0.48 -7.01
N TRP A 67 10.40 -1.04 -8.15
CA TRP A 67 9.98 -0.53 -9.46
C TRP A 67 8.49 -0.73 -9.71
N LYS A 68 7.91 -1.85 -9.27
CA LYS A 68 6.45 -2.05 -9.31
C LYS A 68 5.70 -1.00 -8.49
N THR A 69 6.24 -0.59 -7.35
CA THR A 69 5.63 0.48 -6.53
C THR A 69 5.69 1.83 -7.24
N ILE A 70 6.81 2.16 -7.90
CA ILE A 70 6.99 3.46 -8.59
C ILE A 70 6.20 3.53 -9.90
N TRP A 71 6.22 2.48 -10.72
CA TRP A 71 5.64 2.55 -12.06
C TRP A 71 4.16 2.18 -12.14
N SER A 72 3.60 1.51 -11.12
CA SER A 72 2.17 1.17 -11.10
C SER A 72 1.35 2.43 -10.83
N LYS A 73 0.77 3.00 -11.90
CA LYS A 73 0.00 4.24 -11.83
C LYS A 73 -1.20 4.09 -10.86
N PRO A 74 -1.53 5.13 -10.08
CA PRO A 74 -2.70 5.09 -9.21
C PRO A 74 -3.97 4.97 -10.06
N GLU A 75 -4.88 4.14 -9.60
CA GLU A 75 -6.17 3.96 -10.27
C GLU A 75 -7.08 5.17 -10.06
N SER A 76 -7.84 5.53 -11.10
CA SER A 76 -8.82 6.62 -11.07
C SER A 76 -10.24 6.05 -11.01
N PRO A 77 -11.20 6.78 -10.40
CA PRO A 77 -12.59 6.36 -10.37
C PRO A 77 -13.14 6.06 -11.77
N SER A 78 -14.02 5.06 -11.86
CA SER A 78 -14.70 4.75 -13.11
C SER A 78 -15.65 5.89 -13.54
N LYS A 79 -15.98 5.96 -14.83
CA LYS A 79 -16.89 6.99 -15.36
C LYS A 79 -18.29 6.94 -14.76
N ALA A 80 -18.67 5.82 -14.13
CA ALA A 80 -19.95 5.69 -13.44
C ALA A 80 -20.08 6.65 -12.25
N PHE A 81 -18.96 7.03 -11.64
CA PHE A 81 -18.93 8.00 -10.52
C PHE A 81 -18.95 9.47 -10.98
N CYS A 82 -18.86 9.72 -12.29
CA CYS A 82 -19.07 11.06 -12.84
C CYS A 82 -20.55 11.42 -12.80
N LEU A 83 -20.85 12.71 -12.64
CA LEU A 83 -22.23 13.18 -12.80
C LEU A 83 -22.68 12.97 -14.24
N PRO A 84 -23.88 12.41 -14.48
CA PRO A 84 -24.47 12.41 -15.82
C PRO A 84 -24.68 13.86 -16.29
N ARG A 85 -24.72 14.06 -17.61
CA ARG A 85 -24.70 15.41 -18.19
C ARG A 85 -25.81 16.33 -17.66
N ALA A 86 -27.03 15.81 -17.55
CA ALA A 86 -28.18 16.58 -17.09
C ALA A 86 -28.01 17.06 -15.64
N GLU A 87 -27.63 16.17 -14.72
CA GLU A 87 -27.38 16.49 -13.32
C GLU A 87 -26.16 17.38 -13.15
N LYS A 88 -25.14 17.22 -14.00
CA LYS A 88 -23.97 18.09 -13.99
C LYS A 88 -24.33 19.53 -14.35
N GLU A 89 -25.09 19.74 -15.42
CA GLU A 89 -25.53 21.08 -15.81
C GLU A 89 -26.41 21.71 -14.73
N LEU A 90 -27.27 20.93 -14.08
CA LEU A 90 -28.09 21.42 -12.96
C LEU A 90 -27.21 21.81 -11.76
N PHE A 91 -26.23 20.97 -11.41
CA PHE A 91 -25.29 21.23 -10.33
C PHE A 91 -24.46 22.49 -10.57
N GLU A 92 -23.99 22.71 -11.80
CA GLU A 92 -23.17 23.89 -12.16
C GLU A 92 -23.98 25.20 -12.20
N ARG A 93 -25.28 25.14 -12.48
CA ARG A 93 -26.18 26.30 -12.47
C ARG A 93 -26.68 26.67 -11.07
N GLU A 94 -26.68 25.71 -10.17
CA GLU A 94 -27.18 25.88 -8.81
C GLU A 94 -26.14 26.60 -7.93
N GLU A 95 -26.58 27.66 -7.25
CA GLU A 95 -25.73 28.44 -6.32
C GLU A 95 -25.89 27.98 -4.87
N GLN A 96 -27.04 27.39 -4.53
CA GLN A 96 -27.32 26.94 -3.16
C GLN A 96 -26.68 25.59 -2.87
N ALA A 97 -25.78 25.58 -1.88
CA ALA A 97 -25.04 24.37 -1.47
C ALA A 97 -25.95 23.22 -0.99
N GLU A 98 -27.11 23.53 -0.42
CA GLU A 98 -28.09 22.53 0.04
C GLU A 98 -28.70 21.79 -1.16
N THR A 99 -29.19 22.53 -2.16
CA THR A 99 -29.73 21.98 -3.41
C THR A 99 -28.68 21.22 -4.20
N GLN A 100 -27.45 21.74 -4.28
CA GLN A 100 -26.31 21.01 -4.84
C GLN A 100 -26.12 19.64 -4.16
N GLN A 101 -26.23 19.57 -2.83
CA GLN A 101 -26.15 18.31 -2.11
C GLN A 101 -27.33 17.37 -2.39
N GLU A 102 -28.54 17.88 -2.62
CA GLU A 102 -29.68 17.05 -3.02
C GLU A 102 -29.46 16.39 -4.39
N ILE A 103 -28.91 17.14 -5.35
CA ILE A 103 -28.53 16.61 -6.67
C ILE A 103 -27.50 15.49 -6.50
N LEU A 104 -26.44 15.74 -5.73
CA LEU A 104 -25.41 14.74 -5.45
C LEU A 104 -25.97 13.49 -4.75
N LYS A 105 -26.87 13.68 -3.77
CA LYS A 105 -27.57 12.57 -3.08
C LYS A 105 -28.41 11.74 -4.04
N LYS A 106 -29.11 12.37 -4.98
CA LYS A 106 -29.93 11.68 -5.99
C LYS A 106 -29.07 10.75 -6.85
N VAL A 107 -27.93 11.23 -7.33
CA VAL A 107 -27.00 10.40 -8.14
C VAL A 107 -26.32 9.33 -7.28
N ALA A 108 -25.88 9.68 -6.07
CA ALA A 108 -25.20 8.77 -5.16
C ALA A 108 -26.03 7.54 -4.75
N LYS A 109 -27.37 7.63 -4.75
CA LYS A 109 -28.26 6.48 -4.47
C LYS A 109 -28.07 5.32 -5.46
N ASN A 110 -27.62 5.61 -6.68
CA ASN A 110 -27.38 4.61 -7.72
C ASN A 110 -25.91 4.15 -7.78
N LEU A 111 -25.10 4.53 -6.78
CA LEU A 111 -23.68 4.22 -6.71
C LEU A 111 -23.38 3.44 -5.41
N PRO A 112 -22.37 2.55 -5.40
CA PRO A 112 -21.93 1.86 -4.20
C PRO A 112 -21.08 2.80 -3.33
N VAL A 113 -21.74 3.77 -2.67
CA VAL A 113 -21.09 4.77 -1.80
C VAL A 113 -21.75 4.84 -0.42
N TYR A 114 -21.06 4.30 0.57
CA TYR A 114 -21.55 4.13 1.93
C TYR A 114 -21.01 5.19 2.90
N THR A 115 -19.94 5.92 2.52
CA THR A 115 -19.34 6.94 3.37
C THR A 115 -19.77 8.37 3.01
N ARG A 116 -19.72 9.27 3.99
CA ARG A 116 -20.06 10.70 3.89
C ARG A 116 -18.94 11.57 4.45
N THR A 117 -19.07 12.88 4.27
CA THR A 117 -18.22 13.86 4.98
C THR A 117 -18.58 13.87 6.47
N ALA A 118 -17.77 14.55 7.30
CA ALA A 118 -18.07 14.74 8.72
C ALA A 118 -19.43 15.42 8.97
N GLY A 119 -19.88 16.28 8.05
CA GLY A 119 -21.19 16.93 8.10
C GLY A 119 -22.32 16.13 7.45
N GLY A 120 -22.11 14.84 7.12
CA GLY A 120 -23.13 13.99 6.50
C GLY A 120 -23.35 14.24 4.99
N ALA A 121 -22.58 15.12 4.37
CA ALA A 121 -22.70 15.45 2.95
C ALA A 121 -22.13 14.35 2.04
N VAL A 122 -22.59 14.27 0.79
CA VAL A 122 -22.00 13.39 -0.22
C VAL A 122 -20.59 13.86 -0.53
N ARG A 123 -19.64 12.93 -0.56
CA ARG A 123 -18.23 13.22 -0.84
C ARG A 123 -18.06 13.52 -2.33
N TYR A 124 -17.93 14.78 -2.70
CA TYR A 124 -17.70 15.21 -4.07
C TYR A 124 -16.30 15.81 -4.27
N CYS A 125 -15.79 15.80 -5.50
CA CYS A 125 -14.55 16.46 -5.89
C CYS A 125 -14.81 17.50 -6.98
N ASP A 126 -14.66 18.78 -6.67
CA ASP A 126 -14.87 19.85 -7.66
C ASP A 126 -13.80 19.88 -8.75
N HIS A 127 -12.56 19.51 -8.42
CA HIS A 127 -11.48 19.44 -9.41
C HIS A 127 -11.66 18.31 -10.42
N CYS A 128 -12.09 17.13 -9.95
CA CYS A 128 -12.26 15.96 -10.80
C CYS A 128 -13.67 15.82 -11.37
N GLN A 129 -14.64 16.56 -10.82
CA GLN A 129 -16.06 16.49 -11.17
C GLN A 129 -16.65 15.07 -11.01
N VAL A 130 -16.30 14.40 -9.90
CA VAL A 130 -16.74 13.04 -9.58
C VAL A 130 -17.26 12.94 -8.15
N ILE A 131 -18.29 12.11 -7.95
CA ILE A 131 -18.65 11.60 -6.63
C ILE A 131 -17.54 10.65 -6.21
N LYS A 132 -16.87 10.94 -5.10
CA LYS A 132 -15.73 10.15 -4.62
C LYS A 132 -16.23 8.77 -4.20
N PRO A 133 -15.74 7.67 -4.80
CA PRO A 133 -15.93 6.34 -4.25
C PRO A 133 -15.46 6.28 -2.80
N ASP A 134 -15.95 5.29 -2.05
CA ASP A 134 -15.46 5.05 -0.70
C ASP A 134 -13.94 4.86 -0.71
N ARG A 135 -13.29 5.41 0.32
CA ARG A 135 -11.81 5.40 0.49
C ARG A 135 -11.03 6.14 -0.62
N CYS A 136 -11.70 6.75 -1.61
CA CYS A 136 -11.05 7.55 -2.65
C CYS A 136 -10.81 9.00 -2.19
N HIS A 137 -9.61 9.51 -2.48
CA HIS A 137 -9.19 10.87 -2.14
C HIS A 137 -8.52 11.53 -3.35
N HIS A 138 -8.79 12.82 -3.54
CA HIS A 138 -8.09 13.61 -4.53
C HIS A 138 -6.69 13.93 -4.01
N CYS A 139 -5.66 13.65 -4.81
CA CYS A 139 -4.29 14.08 -4.53
C CYS A 139 -3.89 15.13 -5.56
N SER A 140 -3.70 16.38 -5.11
CA SER A 140 -3.23 17.48 -5.96
C SER A 140 -1.79 17.28 -6.44
N THR A 141 -1.02 16.46 -5.70
CA THR A 141 0.40 16.20 -5.94
C THR A 141 0.62 14.86 -6.65
N CYS A 142 -0.43 14.18 -7.12
CA CYS A 142 -0.33 12.84 -7.74
C CYS A 142 0.55 12.85 -9.01
N GLU A 143 0.54 13.96 -9.74
CA GLU A 143 1.42 14.17 -10.90
C GLU A 143 2.82 14.65 -10.51
N MET A 144 2.96 15.12 -9.27
CA MET A 144 4.17 15.74 -8.77
C MET A 144 5.02 14.70 -8.02
N VAL A 145 4.55 14.07 -6.95
CA VAL A 145 5.32 13.01 -6.28
C VAL A 145 5.31 11.79 -7.18
N ASN A 146 6.48 11.26 -7.56
CA ASN A 146 6.67 10.25 -8.60
C ASN A 146 5.73 9.03 -8.59
N ASN A 147 5.07 8.74 -7.47
CA ASN A 147 3.82 7.99 -7.45
C ASN A 147 3.07 8.21 -6.12
N CYS A 148 1.74 8.09 -6.13
CA CYS A 148 0.96 7.95 -4.89
C CYS A 148 0.75 6.48 -4.55
N VAL A 149 0.79 6.14 -3.26
CA VAL A 149 0.42 4.80 -2.79
C VAL A 149 -1.09 4.75 -2.57
N GLY A 150 -1.76 3.88 -3.30
CA GLY A 150 -3.20 3.68 -3.28
C GLY A 150 -3.54 2.25 -3.68
N PHE A 151 -4.81 2.01 -4.06
CA PHE A 151 -5.34 0.66 -4.28
C PHE A 151 -4.47 -0.22 -5.21
N SER A 152 -4.17 0.28 -6.41
CA SER A 152 -3.43 -0.46 -7.45
C SER A 152 -1.98 -0.86 -7.10
N ASN A 153 -1.34 -0.19 -6.14
CA ASN A 153 0.08 -0.39 -5.83
C ASN A 153 0.37 -0.64 -4.34
N TYR A 154 -0.65 -0.68 -3.48
CA TYR A 154 -0.46 -0.88 -2.04
C TYR A 154 0.22 -2.21 -1.72
N LYS A 155 -0.17 -3.30 -2.39
CA LYS A 155 0.51 -4.60 -2.28
C LYS A 155 2.00 -4.49 -2.57
N TYR A 156 2.36 -3.81 -3.67
CA TYR A 156 3.76 -3.64 -4.06
C TYR A 156 4.53 -2.80 -3.05
N PHE A 157 3.91 -1.75 -2.50
CA PHE A 157 4.51 -0.92 -1.48
C PHE A 157 4.81 -1.72 -0.20
N VAL A 158 3.86 -2.53 0.28
CA VAL A 158 4.10 -3.39 1.46
C VAL A 158 5.20 -4.41 1.17
N LEU A 159 5.20 -5.03 -0.01
CA LEU A 159 6.28 -5.94 -0.41
C LEU A 159 7.64 -5.26 -0.53
N PHE A 160 7.68 -4.03 -1.06
CA PHE A 160 8.88 -3.21 -1.11
C PHE A 160 9.45 -2.97 0.28
N LEU A 161 8.62 -2.59 1.26
CA LEU A 161 9.07 -2.41 2.65
C LEU A 161 9.56 -3.73 3.26
N THR A 162 8.86 -4.84 3.03
CA THR A 162 9.27 -6.17 3.51
C THR A 162 10.63 -6.57 2.93
N TYR A 163 10.80 -6.49 1.61
CA TYR A 163 12.08 -6.86 0.97
C TYR A 163 13.20 -5.85 1.25
N ALA A 164 12.89 -4.58 1.48
CA ALA A 164 13.87 -3.60 1.96
C ALA A 164 14.38 -3.95 3.36
N ALA A 165 13.49 -4.34 4.28
CA ALA A 165 13.87 -4.79 5.61
C ALA A 165 14.72 -6.06 5.54
N LEU A 166 14.29 -7.07 4.77
CA LEU A 166 15.03 -8.32 4.59
C LEU A 166 16.40 -8.10 3.93
N TYR A 167 16.47 -7.24 2.92
CA TYR A 167 17.73 -6.85 2.28
C TYR A 167 18.71 -6.24 3.30
N CYS A 168 18.24 -5.32 4.15
CA CYS A 168 19.07 -4.75 5.21
C CYS A 168 19.48 -5.80 6.24
N VAL A 169 18.60 -6.72 6.63
CA VAL A 169 18.93 -7.82 7.56
C VAL A 169 20.03 -8.71 6.98
N VAL A 170 19.92 -9.10 5.71
CA VAL A 170 20.94 -9.93 5.03
C VAL A 170 22.29 -9.21 5.03
N ILE A 171 22.31 -7.92 4.67
CA ILE A 171 23.54 -7.13 4.72
C ILE A 171 24.10 -7.07 6.14
N CYS A 172 23.32 -6.65 7.13
CA CYS A 172 23.78 -6.51 8.51
C CYS A 172 24.29 -7.85 9.08
N ALA A 173 23.54 -8.94 8.90
CA ALA A 173 23.87 -10.25 9.44
C ALA A 173 25.15 -10.84 8.83
N THR A 174 25.39 -10.60 7.54
CA THR A 174 26.60 -11.10 6.87
C THR A 174 27.79 -10.17 7.07
N VAL A 175 27.59 -8.85 7.08
CA VAL A 175 28.65 -7.85 7.23
C VAL A 175 29.19 -7.80 8.66
N ILE A 176 28.38 -8.03 9.71
CA ILE A 176 28.79 -7.84 11.11
C ILE A 176 30.08 -8.61 11.48
N GLN A 177 30.26 -9.83 10.98
CA GLN A 177 31.48 -10.59 11.25
C GLN A 177 32.72 -9.97 10.60
N TYR A 178 32.58 -9.39 9.39
CA TYR A 178 33.68 -8.72 8.69
C TYR A 178 33.94 -7.33 9.26
N PHE A 179 32.88 -6.62 9.66
CA PHE A 179 32.98 -5.38 10.43
C PHE A 179 33.85 -5.60 11.67
N LEU A 180 33.58 -6.64 12.45
CA LEU A 180 34.38 -6.97 13.63
C LEU A 180 35.83 -7.33 13.27
N LYS A 181 36.07 -8.11 12.21
CA LYS A 181 37.42 -8.46 11.74
C LYS A 181 38.24 -7.23 11.30
N PHE A 182 37.62 -6.25 10.65
CA PHE A 182 38.26 -4.97 10.33
C PHE A 182 38.51 -4.13 11.60
N TRP A 183 37.58 -4.14 12.55
CA TRP A 183 37.71 -3.40 13.80
C TRP A 183 38.82 -3.94 14.71
N THR A 184 38.96 -5.27 14.77
CA THR A 184 40.00 -5.97 15.54
C THR A 184 41.34 -6.09 14.80
N LYS A 185 41.46 -5.50 13.61
CA LYS A 185 42.67 -5.52 12.75
C LYS A 185 43.13 -6.93 12.33
N VAL A 186 42.20 -7.89 12.29
CA VAL A 186 42.44 -9.24 11.73
C VAL A 186 42.55 -9.17 10.21
N LEU A 187 41.79 -8.27 9.58
CA LEU A 187 41.90 -7.98 8.16
C LEU A 187 42.76 -6.72 7.93
N PRO A 188 43.57 -6.68 6.86
CA PRO A 188 44.38 -5.52 6.53
C PRO A 188 43.52 -4.31 6.13
N ASP A 189 44.00 -3.12 6.44
CA ASP A 189 43.37 -1.86 6.05
C ASP A 189 43.51 -1.68 4.53
N THR A 190 42.43 -1.97 3.81
CA THR A 190 42.30 -1.82 2.36
C THR A 190 41.13 -0.90 2.02
N HIS A 191 40.95 -0.53 0.75
CA HIS A 191 39.79 0.24 0.30
C HIS A 191 38.45 -0.42 0.70
N ALA A 192 38.40 -1.75 0.76
CA ALA A 192 37.24 -2.52 1.20
C ALA A 192 36.77 -2.17 2.62
N LYS A 193 37.68 -1.78 3.52
CA LYS A 193 37.34 -1.40 4.91
C LYS A 193 36.32 -0.28 4.95
N PHE A 194 36.53 0.79 4.18
CA PHE A 194 35.62 1.93 4.17
C PHE A 194 34.22 1.52 3.68
N HIS A 195 34.18 0.78 2.57
CA HIS A 195 32.92 0.30 1.99
C HIS A 195 32.17 -0.63 2.94
N VAL A 196 32.83 -1.62 3.54
CA VAL A 196 32.22 -2.61 4.43
C VAL A 196 31.69 -1.97 5.72
N LEU A 197 32.47 -1.07 6.33
CA LEU A 197 32.04 -0.36 7.54
C LEU A 197 30.85 0.57 7.24
N PHE A 198 30.93 1.36 6.16
CA PHE A 198 29.84 2.27 5.80
C PHE A 198 28.58 1.50 5.40
N LEU A 199 28.71 0.37 4.71
CA LEU A 199 27.61 -0.51 4.32
C LEU A 199 26.83 -1.01 5.53
N PHE A 200 27.52 -1.41 6.61
CA PHE A 200 26.88 -1.82 7.86
C PHE A 200 26.03 -0.70 8.46
N PHE A 201 26.59 0.50 8.61
CA PHE A 201 25.88 1.63 9.21
C PHE A 201 24.69 2.08 8.37
N VAL A 202 24.85 2.20 7.05
CA VAL A 202 23.76 2.57 6.14
C VAL A 202 22.64 1.52 6.22
N ALA A 203 22.96 0.24 6.13
CA ALA A 203 21.96 -0.82 6.22
C ALA A 203 21.24 -0.84 7.58
N ALA A 204 21.95 -0.66 8.69
CA ALA A 204 21.35 -0.60 10.02
C ALA A 204 20.41 0.61 10.20
N LEU A 205 20.81 1.80 9.72
CA LEU A 205 19.98 3.00 9.77
C LEU A 205 18.71 2.84 8.94
N PHE A 206 18.82 2.37 7.70
CA PHE A 206 17.67 2.09 6.85
C PHE A 206 16.77 1.01 7.46
N PHE A 207 17.34 -0.03 8.05
CA PHE A 207 16.57 -1.12 8.67
C PHE A 207 15.64 -0.59 9.76
N VAL A 208 16.13 0.24 10.68
CA VAL A 208 15.32 0.79 11.78
C VAL A 208 14.14 1.60 11.23
N SER A 209 14.41 2.51 10.28
CA SER A 209 13.37 3.33 9.67
C SER A 209 12.35 2.49 8.90
N VAL A 210 12.80 1.58 8.04
CA VAL A 210 11.93 0.72 7.23
C VAL A 210 11.10 -0.22 8.12
N LEU A 211 11.69 -0.80 9.16
CA LEU A 211 10.99 -1.71 10.06
C LEU A 211 9.82 -1.02 10.77
N SER A 212 10.02 0.21 11.25
CA SER A 212 8.93 0.98 11.88
C SER A 212 7.76 1.25 10.92
N LEU A 213 8.08 1.66 9.68
CA LEU A 213 7.08 1.92 8.65
C LEU A 213 6.36 0.63 8.23
N LEU A 214 7.11 -0.47 8.05
CA LEU A 214 6.57 -1.78 7.75
C LEU A 214 5.61 -2.25 8.85
N GLY A 215 6.03 -2.17 10.12
CA GLY A 215 5.21 -2.56 11.27
C GLY A 215 3.88 -1.80 11.32
N TYR A 216 3.93 -0.48 11.08
CA TYR A 216 2.73 0.35 11.00
C TYR A 216 1.80 -0.09 9.86
N HIS A 217 2.34 -0.34 8.66
CA HIS A 217 1.53 -0.76 7.51
C HIS A 217 0.99 -2.19 7.63
N LEU A 218 1.71 -3.11 8.26
CA LEU A 218 1.20 -4.44 8.57
C LEU A 218 0.02 -4.38 9.56
N TRP A 219 0.09 -3.49 10.55
CA TRP A 219 -1.05 -3.22 11.44
C TRP A 219 -2.25 -2.64 10.68
N LEU A 220 -2.01 -1.69 9.76
CA LEU A 220 -3.05 -1.12 8.90
C LEU A 220 -3.72 -2.17 8.01
N VAL A 221 -2.94 -3.05 7.37
CA VAL A 221 -3.45 -4.20 6.61
C VAL A 221 -4.31 -5.06 7.51
N GLY A 222 -3.82 -5.43 8.71
CA GLY A 222 -4.58 -6.25 9.65
C GLY A 222 -5.91 -5.65 10.11
N LYS A 223 -6.03 -4.32 10.09
CA LYS A 223 -7.26 -3.58 10.45
C LYS A 223 -8.10 -3.13 9.24
N ASN A 224 -7.66 -3.41 8.02
CA ASN A 224 -8.22 -2.86 6.78
C ASN A 224 -8.40 -1.34 6.82
N ARG A 225 -7.32 -0.62 7.14
CA ARG A 225 -7.32 0.84 7.21
C ARG A 225 -6.27 1.41 6.28
N THR A 226 -6.59 2.50 5.59
CA THR A 226 -5.58 3.37 4.97
C THR A 226 -4.95 4.25 6.05
N THR A 227 -3.78 4.84 5.74
CA THR A 227 -3.17 5.83 6.63
C THR A 227 -4.12 7.01 6.90
N ILE A 228 -4.89 7.45 5.90
CA ILE A 228 -5.88 8.53 6.06
C ILE A 228 -6.98 8.12 7.05
N GLU A 229 -7.50 6.91 6.91
CA GLU A 229 -8.55 6.35 7.79
C GLU A 229 -8.06 6.15 9.24
N ALA A 230 -6.77 5.88 9.43
CA ALA A 230 -6.17 5.76 10.76
C ALA A 230 -6.23 7.09 11.54
N PHE A 231 -6.00 8.21 10.85
CA PHE A 231 -6.09 9.57 11.42
C PHE A 231 -7.52 10.09 11.48
N ARG A 232 -8.34 9.82 10.47
CA ARG A 232 -9.72 10.30 10.37
C ARG A 232 -10.66 9.15 10.06
N ALA A 233 -11.47 8.77 11.05
CA ALA A 233 -12.44 7.69 10.88
C ALA A 233 -13.41 8.01 9.71
N PRO A 234 -13.65 7.07 8.78
CA PRO A 234 -14.69 7.24 7.79
C PRO A 234 -16.06 7.33 8.47
N VAL A 235 -16.94 8.17 7.94
CA VAL A 235 -18.29 8.39 8.48
C VAL A 235 -19.28 7.59 7.64
N PHE A 236 -19.93 6.62 8.26
CA PHE A 236 -20.99 5.80 7.68
C PHE A 236 -22.36 6.34 8.10
N ALA A 237 -23.45 5.68 7.67
CA ALA A 237 -24.81 6.04 8.07
C ALA A 237 -25.01 6.07 9.59
N ASN A 238 -24.36 5.15 10.31
CA ASN A 238 -24.43 5.05 11.78
C ASN A 238 -23.40 5.93 12.51
N GLY A 239 -22.70 6.81 11.78
CA GLY A 239 -21.66 7.69 12.31
C GLY A 239 -20.22 7.22 12.01
N PRO A 240 -19.23 7.84 12.65
CA PRO A 240 -17.81 7.53 12.43
C PRO A 240 -17.43 6.15 12.96
N ASP A 241 -16.82 5.31 12.11
CA ASP A 241 -16.34 3.98 12.51
C ASP A 241 -14.96 3.66 11.92
N LYS A 242 -13.95 3.47 12.79
CA LYS A 242 -12.60 3.08 12.35
C LYS A 242 -12.52 1.62 11.88
N ASN A 243 -13.48 0.79 12.24
CA ASN A 243 -13.54 -0.62 11.86
C ASN A 243 -14.57 -0.90 10.76
N GLY A 244 -15.22 0.12 10.19
CA GLY A 244 -16.34 -0.09 9.26
C GLY A 244 -15.98 -0.85 7.98
N PHE A 245 -14.69 -0.96 7.63
CA PHE A 245 -14.20 -1.79 6.53
C PHE A 245 -13.56 -3.11 6.99
N SER A 246 -13.40 -3.36 8.30
CA SER A 246 -12.69 -4.55 8.79
C SER A 246 -13.57 -5.81 8.69
N LEU A 247 -13.05 -6.83 8.00
CA LEU A 247 -13.66 -8.16 7.79
C LEU A 247 -13.00 -9.25 8.65
N GLY A 248 -12.06 -8.88 9.51
CA GLY A 248 -11.21 -9.80 10.28
C GLY A 248 -9.85 -10.04 9.61
N PHE A 249 -8.82 -10.31 10.41
CA PHE A 249 -7.41 -10.22 9.99
C PHE A 249 -7.09 -10.96 8.68
N LYS A 250 -7.52 -12.23 8.56
CA LYS A 250 -7.25 -13.04 7.36
C LYS A 250 -7.86 -12.45 6.09
N ARG A 251 -9.11 -11.97 6.19
CA ARG A 251 -9.85 -11.40 5.07
C ARG A 251 -9.31 -10.02 4.70
N ASN A 252 -8.95 -9.22 5.70
CA ASN A 252 -8.29 -7.93 5.49
C ASN A 252 -6.95 -8.09 4.75
N ALA A 253 -6.17 -9.12 5.09
CA ALA A 253 -4.94 -9.44 4.38
C ALA A 253 -5.22 -9.92 2.94
N ALA A 254 -6.24 -10.78 2.74
CA ALA A 254 -6.63 -11.26 1.42
C ALA A 254 -7.07 -10.13 0.47
N GLU A 255 -7.74 -9.08 0.97
CA GLU A 255 -8.07 -7.91 0.14
C GLU A 255 -6.86 -7.18 -0.44
N VAL A 256 -5.71 -7.23 0.25
CA VAL A 256 -4.46 -6.60 -0.21
C VAL A 256 -3.64 -7.57 -1.06
N PHE A 257 -3.47 -8.81 -0.60
CA PHE A 257 -2.52 -9.76 -1.19
C PHE A 257 -3.13 -10.72 -2.22
N GLY A 258 -4.46 -10.84 -2.25
CA GLY A 258 -5.24 -11.79 -3.05
C GLY A 258 -5.62 -13.05 -2.26
N ASP A 259 -6.51 -13.86 -2.82
CA ASP A 259 -6.96 -15.13 -2.22
C ASP A 259 -5.89 -16.23 -2.37
N GLN A 260 -5.11 -16.18 -3.46
CA GLN A 260 -4.07 -17.17 -3.72
C GLN A 260 -2.76 -16.87 -2.99
N GLY A 261 -2.58 -17.49 -1.82
CA GLY A 261 -1.40 -17.37 -0.96
C GLY A 261 -0.04 -17.50 -1.66
N LYS A 262 0.06 -18.34 -2.71
CA LYS A 262 1.30 -18.53 -3.49
C LYS A 262 1.81 -17.25 -4.16
N TYR A 263 0.95 -16.27 -4.41
CA TYR A 263 1.33 -14.99 -5.03
C TYR A 263 1.53 -13.86 -4.03
N TRP A 264 1.42 -14.12 -2.73
CA TRP A 264 1.55 -13.09 -1.71
C TRP A 264 2.95 -12.49 -1.68
N MET A 265 3.98 -13.32 -1.86
CA MET A 265 5.38 -12.92 -1.84
C MET A 265 5.84 -12.24 -3.13
N PHE A 266 5.06 -12.32 -4.21
CA PHE A 266 5.48 -11.79 -5.52
C PHE A 266 4.78 -10.46 -5.82
N PRO A 267 5.52 -9.46 -6.38
CA PRO A 267 4.95 -8.17 -6.74
C PRO A 267 4.18 -8.25 -8.07
N VAL A 268 3.17 -9.13 -8.09
CA VAL A 268 2.19 -9.33 -9.15
C VAL A 268 0.81 -8.89 -8.67
N SER A 269 -0.01 -8.38 -9.59
CA SER A 269 -1.38 -7.93 -9.26
C SER A 269 -2.18 -9.09 -8.67
N SER A 270 -2.84 -8.84 -7.52
CA SER A 270 -3.72 -9.81 -6.87
C SER A 270 -4.92 -10.15 -7.76
N ASN A 271 -5.53 -9.16 -8.43
CA ASN A 271 -6.64 -9.37 -9.35
C ASN A 271 -6.25 -10.30 -10.50
N LEU A 272 -5.08 -10.06 -11.11
CA LEU A 272 -4.55 -10.90 -12.19
C LEU A 272 -4.21 -12.31 -11.69
N ALA A 273 -3.62 -12.41 -10.50
CA ALA A 273 -3.29 -13.68 -9.86
C ALA A 273 -4.53 -14.52 -9.53
N ASP A 274 -5.63 -13.87 -9.13
CA ASP A 274 -6.89 -14.50 -8.76
C ASP A 274 -7.84 -14.70 -9.97
N GLY A 275 -7.49 -14.23 -11.17
CA GLY A 275 -8.32 -14.31 -12.36
C GLY A 275 -9.58 -13.43 -12.30
N LYS A 276 -9.58 -12.39 -11.46
CA LYS A 276 -10.72 -11.50 -11.27
C LYS A 276 -10.66 -10.28 -12.20
N PRO A 277 -11.79 -9.83 -12.78
CA PRO A 277 -11.83 -8.57 -13.52
C PRO A 277 -11.54 -7.38 -12.59
N ASP A 278 -11.05 -6.28 -13.16
CA ASP A 278 -10.69 -5.09 -12.37
C ASP A 278 -11.89 -4.59 -11.56
N PRO A 279 -11.74 -4.36 -10.24
CA PRO A 279 -12.85 -4.05 -9.33
C PRO A 279 -13.56 -2.73 -9.66
N CYS A 280 -12.98 -1.85 -10.48
CA CYS A 280 -13.67 -0.66 -10.98
C CYS A 280 -14.80 -0.95 -11.98
N VAL A 281 -14.88 -2.16 -12.54
CA VAL A 281 -16.00 -2.60 -13.40
C VAL A 281 -17.18 -3.13 -12.57
N HIS A 282 -16.94 -3.56 -11.33
CA HIS A 282 -17.96 -4.02 -10.39
C HIS A 282 -17.68 -3.37 -9.03
N GLY A 283 -18.18 -2.15 -8.85
CA GLY A 283 -17.96 -1.37 -7.64
C GLY A 283 -18.17 -2.24 -6.41
N ASN A 284 -17.10 -2.44 -5.64
CA ASN A 284 -16.99 -3.20 -4.39
C ASN A 284 -18.24 -4.00 -4.00
N ASN A 285 -18.57 -5.03 -4.78
CA ASN A 285 -19.69 -5.94 -4.47
C ASN A 285 -19.25 -7.03 -3.47
N ILE A 286 -18.19 -6.79 -2.71
CA ILE A 286 -17.74 -7.69 -1.66
C ILE A 286 -18.15 -7.04 -0.32
N GLN A 287 -19.35 -7.45 0.09
CA GLN A 287 -19.93 -7.43 1.43
C GLN A 287 -20.67 -6.17 1.91
N HIS A 288 -21.94 -6.13 1.50
CA HIS A 288 -23.06 -5.93 2.43
C HIS A 288 -23.83 -7.26 2.60
N THR A 289 -23.21 -8.23 3.28
CA THR A 289 -23.92 -9.38 3.88
C THR A 289 -23.43 -9.49 5.32
N ALA A 290 -23.69 -8.45 6.10
CA ALA A 290 -23.65 -8.49 7.57
C ALA A 290 -25.05 -8.31 8.18
N GLU A 291 -26.06 -8.00 7.35
CA GLU A 291 -27.47 -8.06 7.74
C GLU A 291 -28.02 -9.49 7.59
N ASP A 292 -27.59 -10.25 6.57
CA ASP A 292 -27.99 -11.66 6.35
C ASP A 292 -27.51 -12.66 7.43
N SER A 293 -26.45 -12.29 8.17
CA SER A 293 -25.91 -13.12 9.24
C SER A 293 -26.59 -12.88 10.60
N LYS A 294 -27.41 -11.84 10.73
CA LYS A 294 -28.19 -11.57 11.94
C LYS A 294 -29.57 -12.21 11.90
N GLU A 295 -30.20 -12.32 10.73
CA GLU A 295 -31.49 -13.03 10.59
C GLU A 295 -31.36 -14.54 10.82
N ASN A 296 -30.21 -15.15 10.49
CA ASN A 296 -30.00 -16.58 10.71
C ASN A 296 -29.64 -17.00 12.15
N ILE A 297 -29.53 -16.05 13.09
CA ILE A 297 -29.30 -16.35 14.52
C ILE A 297 -30.58 -16.13 15.35
N GLU A 298 -31.52 -15.31 14.88
CA GLU A 298 -32.78 -15.02 15.59
C GLU A 298 -33.99 -15.83 15.09
N GLY A 299 -33.86 -16.59 13.99
CA GLY A 299 -34.92 -17.45 13.42
C GLY A 299 -34.99 -18.90 13.96
N GLY A 300 -34.22 -19.25 14.99
CA GLY A 300 -34.23 -20.58 15.62
C GLY A 300 -35.44 -20.75 16.54
N GLN A 301 -36.54 -21.16 15.95
CA GLN A 301 -37.85 -21.39 16.57
C GLN A 301 -37.77 -22.27 17.82
N THR A 302 -38.47 -21.78 18.86
CA THR A 302 -38.82 -22.45 20.10
C THR A 302 -39.57 -23.76 19.84
N ASP A 303 -38.93 -24.90 20.08
CA ASP A 303 -39.64 -26.17 20.26
C ASP A 303 -39.84 -26.44 21.76
N SER A 304 -41.11 -26.49 22.11
CA SER A 304 -41.65 -26.69 23.44
C SER A 304 -41.64 -28.17 23.79
N VAL A 305 -40.93 -28.53 24.85
CA VAL A 305 -41.01 -29.87 25.46
C VAL A 305 -42.35 -29.97 26.20
N LYS A 306 -43.32 -30.65 25.61
CA LYS A 306 -44.46 -31.26 26.30
C LYS A 306 -44.24 -32.76 26.35
N VAL A 307 -43.94 -33.27 27.54
CA VAL A 307 -44.06 -34.70 27.85
C VAL A 307 -45.28 -34.82 28.76
N GLU A 308 -46.38 -35.31 28.18
CA GLU A 308 -47.53 -35.82 28.93
C GLU A 308 -47.20 -37.23 29.42
N ASN A 309 -47.42 -37.45 30.72
CA ASN A 309 -47.58 -38.77 31.32
C ASN A 309 -48.98 -39.30 30.97
N GLU A 310 -49.07 -40.62 30.78
CA GLU A 310 -50.10 -41.56 31.29
C GLU A 310 -50.52 -42.63 30.28
N GLN A 311 -50.37 -43.88 30.76
CA GLN A 311 -50.97 -45.17 30.35
C GLN A 311 -50.48 -45.88 29.08
#